data_AF-A0A3M1NH74-F1
#
_entry.id   AF-A0A3M1NH74-F1
#
_cell.length_a   1.000
_cell.length_b   1.000
_cell.length_c   1.000
_cell.angle_alpha   90.00
_cell.angle_beta   90.00
_cell.angle_gamma   90.00
#
_symmetry.space_group_name_H-M   'P 1'
#
loop_
_entity.id
_entity.type
_entity.pdbx_description
1 polymer ?
#
loop_
_entity_poly.entity_id
_entity_poly.type
_entity_poly.pdbx_seq_one_letter_code
_entity_poly.pdbx_strand_id
1 'polypeptide(L)'
;MSCTQCRGVASFFDHRIAQRELKRYRRRGPSRTTQWLLEALRQEAPGARTLLDIGGGVGAIQHALVGNGYEAGISVDASPAYLEIARREAEARGYAHRMTYHLGDFTTLAPTLPACD
;
A
#
# COMPACT_ATOMS: atom_id res chain seq x y z
N MET A 1 -7.92 3.59 29.35
CA MET A 1 -7.82 5.04 29.16
C MET A 1 -7.78 5.31 27.66
N SER A 2 -8.89 5.80 27.11
CA SER A 2 -9.08 6.01 25.67
C SER A 2 -8.62 7.42 25.32
N CYS A 3 -7.62 7.55 24.45
CA CYS A 3 -7.11 8.83 24.00
C CYS A 3 -8.07 9.46 22.99
N THR A 4 -8.60 10.64 23.32
CA THR A 4 -9.60 11.40 22.56
C THR A 4 -9.07 11.96 21.24
N GLN A 5 -7.76 11.85 20.98
CA GLN A 5 -7.11 12.26 19.73
C GLN A 5 -7.36 11.28 18.57
N CYS A 6 -7.74 10.02 18.85
CA CYS A 6 -7.86 8.98 17.82
C CYS A 6 -9.18 9.01 17.03
N ARG A 7 -10.22 9.71 17.50
CA ARG A 7 -11.54 9.72 16.84
C ARG A 7 -11.60 10.65 15.62
N GLY A 8 -10.78 11.71 15.56
CA GLY A 8 -10.77 12.66 14.45
C GLY A 8 -10.05 12.12 13.21
N VAL A 9 -8.93 11.41 13.38
CA VAL A 9 -8.13 10.88 12.27
C VAL A 9 -8.87 9.76 11.52
N ALA A 10 -9.64 8.93 12.23
CA ALA A 10 -10.48 7.91 11.61
C ALA A 10 -11.57 8.49 10.67
N SER A 11 -12.01 9.74 10.90
CA SER A 11 -12.95 10.44 10.00
C SER A 11 -12.31 11.06 8.76
N PHE A 12 -10.97 11.15 8.69
CA PHE A 12 -10.25 11.62 7.50
C PHE A 12 -9.95 10.51 6.49
N PHE A 13 -10.08 9.24 6.90
CA PHE A 13 -9.87 8.08 6.04
C PHE A 13 -11.19 7.37 5.71
N ASP A 14 -12.16 8.16 5.21
CA ASP A 14 -13.45 7.68 4.72
C ASP A 14 -13.24 6.80 3.48
N HIS A 15 -13.91 5.64 3.46
CA HIS A 15 -13.99 4.74 2.31
C HIS A 15 -14.34 5.48 1.01
N ARG A 16 -15.17 6.54 1.07
CA ARG A 16 -15.46 7.39 -0.10
C ARG A 16 -14.23 8.10 -0.66
N ILE A 17 -13.33 8.57 0.20
CA ILE A 17 -12.08 9.24 -0.22
C ILE A 17 -11.16 8.22 -0.87
N ALA A 18 -10.95 7.08 -0.21
CA ALA A 18 -10.11 6.02 -0.73
C ALA A 18 -10.62 5.49 -2.10
N GLN A 19 -11.95 5.37 -2.28
CA GLN A 19 -12.55 5.05 -3.59
C GLN A 19 -12.29 6.13 -4.65
N ARG A 20 -12.42 7.41 -4.28
CA ARG A 20 -12.14 8.53 -5.19
C ARG A 20 -10.68 8.52 -5.63
N GLU A 21 -9.76 8.26 -4.71
CA GLU A 21 -8.34 8.15 -5.00
C GLU A 21 -8.03 6.94 -5.90
N LEU A 22 -8.65 5.78 -5.65
CA LEU A 22 -8.50 4.62 -6.52
C LEU A 22 -9.01 4.94 -7.93
N LYS A 23 -10.18 5.60 -8.06
CA LYS A 23 -10.71 6.02 -9.36
C LYS A 23 -9.75 6.99 -10.08
N ARG A 24 -9.15 7.92 -9.34
CA ARG A 24 -8.13 8.84 -9.88
C ARG A 24 -6.91 8.06 -10.35
N TYR A 25 -6.41 7.14 -9.53
CA TYR A 25 -5.26 6.29 -9.85
C TYR A 25 -5.52 5.44 -11.09
N ARG A 26 -6.66 4.75 -11.19
CA ARG A 26 -7.03 3.98 -12.40
C ARG A 26 -7.05 4.85 -13.66
N ARG A 27 -7.50 6.10 -13.57
CA ARG A 27 -7.59 7.03 -14.72
C ARG A 27 -6.25 7.67 -15.09
N ARG A 28 -5.42 8.03 -14.11
CA ARG A 28 -4.23 8.87 -14.31
C ARG A 28 -2.91 8.16 -14.03
N GLY A 29 -2.97 6.93 -13.51
CA GLY A 29 -1.83 6.24 -12.95
C GLY A 29 -1.34 6.84 -11.63
N PRO A 30 -0.15 6.42 -11.18
CA PRO A 30 0.49 6.95 -9.98
C PRO A 30 0.79 8.45 -10.10
N SER A 31 0.96 9.12 -8.96
CA SER A 31 1.40 10.52 -8.92
C SER A 31 2.77 10.68 -9.59
N ARG A 32 3.11 11.90 -10.03
CA ARG A 32 4.41 12.16 -10.68
C ARG A 32 5.60 11.79 -9.78
N THR A 33 5.51 12.10 -8.49
CA THR A 33 6.54 11.75 -7.51
C THR A 33 6.67 10.24 -7.35
N THR A 34 5.53 9.52 -7.30
CA THR A 34 5.51 8.05 -7.27
C THR A 34 6.07 7.46 -8.55
N GLN A 35 5.83 8.07 -9.71
CA GLN A 35 6.41 7.62 -10.98
C GLN A 35 7.94 7.69 -10.95
N TRP A 36 8.50 8.80 -10.45
CA TRP A 36 9.96 8.94 -10.30
C TRP A 36 10.55 7.90 -9.35
N LEU A 37 9.90 7.63 -8.23
CA LEU A 37 10.33 6.56 -7.32
C LEU A 37 10.34 5.19 -8.03
N LEU A 38 9.27 4.86 -8.75
CA LEU A 38 9.17 3.60 -9.48
C LEU A 38 10.21 3.50 -10.61
N GLU A 39 10.56 4.61 -11.24
CA GLU A 39 11.60 4.66 -12.25
C GLU A 39 12.99 4.42 -11.64
N ALA A 40 13.30 5.08 -10.53
CA ALA A 40 14.55 4.85 -9.80
C ALA A 40 14.68 3.39 -9.32
N LEU A 41 13.61 2.82 -8.75
CA LEU A 41 13.60 1.43 -8.28
C LEU A 41 13.80 0.43 -9.43
N ARG A 42 13.34 0.73 -10.65
CA ARG A 42 13.60 -0.13 -11.82
C ARG A 42 15.06 -0.14 -12.25
N GLN A 43 15.79 0.96 -12.01
CA GLN A 43 17.20 1.10 -12.40
C GLN A 43 18.13 0.43 -11.37
N GLU A 44 17.74 0.39 -10.09
CA GLU A 44 18.54 -0.12 -8.97
C GLU A 44 18.42 -1.65 -8.75
N ALA A 45 17.48 -2.35 -9.40
CA ALA A 45 17.03 -3.65 -8.89
C ALA A 45 16.64 -4.72 -9.94
N PRO A 46 17.59 -5.36 -10.63
CA PRO A 46 17.32 -6.62 -11.33
C PRO A 46 17.26 -7.78 -10.32
N GLY A 47 16.06 -8.24 -9.94
CA GLY A 47 15.87 -9.43 -9.09
C GLY A 47 14.49 -9.57 -8.45
N ALA A 48 14.15 -10.80 -8.03
CA ALA A 48 12.98 -11.05 -7.18
C ALA A 48 13.22 -10.44 -5.79
N ARG A 49 12.31 -9.56 -5.35
CA ARG A 49 12.39 -8.85 -4.06
C ARG A 49 11.04 -8.85 -3.36
N THR A 50 11.07 -8.71 -2.04
CA THR A 50 9.90 -8.45 -1.21
C THR A 50 9.74 -6.95 -0.94
N LEU A 51 8.56 -6.39 -1.19
CA LEU A 51 8.26 -4.97 -0.92
C LEU A 51 7.69 -4.79 0.49
N LEU A 52 8.14 -3.78 1.24
CA LEU A 52 7.42 -3.23 2.39
C LEU A 52 6.86 -1.84 2.05
N ASP A 53 5.53 -1.71 2.06
CA ASP A 53 4.79 -0.48 1.70
C ASP A 53 4.05 0.06 2.93
N ILE A 54 4.65 1.06 3.59
CA ILE A 54 4.13 1.70 4.81
C ILE A 54 3.30 2.92 4.42
N GLY A 55 2.03 2.96 4.81
CA GLY A 55 1.10 4.01 4.40
C GLY A 55 0.85 4.00 2.90
N GLY A 56 0.79 2.80 2.30
CA GLY A 56 0.69 2.61 0.85
C GLY A 56 -0.60 3.13 0.21
N GLY A 57 -1.58 3.53 1.03
CA GLY A 57 -2.84 4.10 0.56
C GLY A 57 -3.55 3.15 -0.40
N VAL A 58 -3.96 3.66 -1.58
CA VAL A 58 -4.66 2.82 -2.57
C VAL A 58 -3.76 1.80 -3.27
N GLY A 59 -2.49 1.68 -2.87
CA GLY A 59 -1.58 0.63 -3.33
C GLY A 59 -0.80 0.98 -4.60
N ALA A 60 -0.61 2.25 -4.94
CA ALA A 60 -0.01 2.66 -6.21
C ALA A 60 1.38 2.02 -6.47
N ILE A 61 2.21 1.88 -5.43
CA ILE A 61 3.55 1.28 -5.50
C ILE A 61 3.46 -0.24 -5.60
N GLN A 62 2.73 -0.90 -4.69
CA GLN A 62 2.53 -2.36 -4.74
C GLN A 62 1.91 -2.84 -6.07
N HIS A 63 0.96 -2.09 -6.65
CA HIS A 63 0.40 -2.40 -7.98
C HIS A 63 1.44 -2.34 -9.10
N ALA A 64 2.40 -1.43 -8.98
CA ALA A 64 3.44 -1.24 -9.99
C ALA A 64 4.59 -2.23 -9.84
N LEU A 65 4.93 -2.63 -8.61
CA LEU A 65 6.08 -3.51 -8.34
C LEU A 65 5.66 -4.98 -8.30
N VAL A 66 4.80 -5.39 -7.35
CA VAL A 66 4.37 -6.79 -7.21
C VAL A 66 3.53 -7.22 -8.41
N GLY A 67 2.68 -6.33 -8.91
CA GLY A 67 1.93 -6.54 -10.14
C GLY A 67 2.80 -6.77 -11.39
N ASN A 68 4.08 -6.40 -11.38
CA ASN A 68 4.97 -6.49 -12.56
C ASN A 68 6.31 -7.20 -12.28
N GLY A 69 6.41 -8.05 -11.27
CA GLY A 69 7.55 -8.97 -11.13
C GLY A 69 8.24 -9.03 -9.77
N TYR A 70 7.89 -8.17 -8.82
CA TYR A 70 8.30 -8.40 -7.43
C TYR A 70 7.62 -9.66 -6.90
N GLU A 71 8.31 -10.39 -6.02
CA GLU A 71 7.90 -11.73 -5.57
C GLU A 71 6.69 -11.64 -4.64
N ALA A 72 6.77 -10.75 -3.65
CA ALA A 72 5.73 -10.54 -2.66
C ALA A 72 5.75 -9.10 -2.12
N GLY A 73 4.72 -8.74 -1.37
CA GLY A 73 4.67 -7.46 -0.67
C GLY A 73 3.94 -7.52 0.65
N ILE A 74 4.35 -6.66 1.57
CA ILE A 74 3.72 -6.40 2.86
C ILE A 74 3.24 -4.96 2.84
N SER A 75 1.95 -4.77 3.03
CA SER A 75 1.33 -3.45 3.11
C SER A 75 0.90 -3.20 4.55
N VAL A 76 1.35 -2.08 5.11
CA VAL A 76 0.95 -1.63 6.45
C VAL A 76 0.26 -0.29 6.32
N ASP A 77 -0.97 -0.17 6.80
CA ASP A 77 -1.69 1.10 6.79
C ASP A 77 -2.56 1.23 8.05
N ALA A 78 -2.70 2.44 8.57
CA ALA A 78 -3.53 2.71 9.74
C ALA A 78 -5.03 2.76 9.40
N SER A 79 -5.38 2.83 8.10
CA SER A 79 -6.76 2.89 7.63
C SER A 79 -7.26 1.53 7.13
N PRO A 80 -8.34 0.98 7.75
CA PRO A 80 -9.00 -0.23 7.25
C PRO A 80 -9.54 -0.04 5.82
N ALA A 81 -10.06 1.16 5.51
CA ALA A 81 -10.67 1.43 4.22
C ALA A 81 -9.65 1.42 3.07
N TYR A 82 -8.44 1.94 3.31
CA TYR A 82 -7.38 1.91 2.30
C TYR A 82 -6.83 0.50 2.10
N LEU A 83 -6.61 -0.28 3.15
CA LEU A 83 -6.21 -1.68 3.02
C LEU A 83 -7.24 -2.49 2.24
N GLU A 84 -8.53 -2.33 2.54
CA GLU A 84 -9.59 -3.02 1.81
C GLU A 84 -9.55 -2.68 0.31
N ILE A 85 -9.41 -1.39 -0.02
CA ILE A 85 -9.37 -0.92 -1.41
C ILE A 85 -8.12 -1.41 -2.13
N ALA A 86 -6.94 -1.31 -1.52
CA ALA A 86 -5.69 -1.79 -2.10
C ALA A 86 -5.76 -3.31 -2.34
N ARG A 87 -6.29 -4.07 -1.38
CA ARG A 87 -6.49 -5.52 -1.49
C ARG A 87 -7.45 -5.88 -2.62
N ARG A 88 -8.61 -5.22 -2.70
CA ARG A 88 -9.58 -5.44 -3.80
C ARG A 88 -9.00 -5.11 -5.17
N GLU A 89 -8.18 -4.06 -5.27
CA GLU A 89 -7.49 -3.72 -6.52
C GLU A 89 -6.41 -4.76 -6.86
N ALA A 90 -5.68 -5.29 -5.88
CA ALA A 90 -4.72 -6.38 -6.09
C ALA A 90 -5.41 -7.70 -6.51
N GLU A 91 -6.61 -7.97 -5.97
CA GLU A 91 -7.45 -9.11 -6.38
C GLU A 91 -7.87 -8.97 -7.84
N ALA A 92 -8.39 -7.79 -8.22
CA ALA A 92 -8.79 -7.50 -9.59
C ALA A 92 -7.62 -7.61 -10.59
N ARG A 93 -6.38 -7.39 -10.13
CA ARG A 93 -5.14 -7.53 -10.91
C ARG A 93 -4.53 -8.93 -10.82
N GLY A 94 -5.13 -9.86 -10.08
CA GLY A 94 -4.73 -11.26 -10.02
C GLY A 94 -3.49 -11.57 -9.18
N TYR A 95 -3.00 -10.63 -8.36
CA TYR A 95 -1.77 -10.84 -7.58
C TYR A 95 -1.94 -10.74 -6.07
N ALA A 96 -3.16 -10.56 -5.56
CA ALA A 96 -3.41 -10.46 -4.11
C ALA A 96 -2.84 -11.63 -3.27
N HIS A 97 -2.70 -12.83 -3.85
CA HIS A 97 -2.09 -13.98 -3.19
C HIS A 97 -0.60 -13.79 -2.83
N ARG A 98 0.06 -12.78 -3.40
CA ARG A 98 1.46 -12.39 -3.11
C ARG A 98 1.55 -11.23 -2.12
N MET A 99 0.43 -10.77 -1.58
CA MET A 99 0.37 -9.63 -0.67
C MET A 99 -0.08 -10.05 0.72
N THR A 100 0.57 -9.49 1.74
CA THR A 100 0.11 -9.53 3.13
C THR A 100 -0.25 -8.12 3.59
N TYR A 101 -1.38 -7.96 4.29
CA TYR A 101 -1.90 -6.67 4.72
C TYR A 101 -1.99 -6.61 6.25
N HIS A 102 -1.43 -5.57 6.86
CA HIS A 102 -1.48 -5.33 8.30
C HIS A 102 -2.13 -3.98 8.59
N LEU A 103 -3.18 -4.01 9.42
CA LEU A 103 -3.82 -2.80 9.95
C LEU A 103 -3.07 -2.33 11.20
N GLY A 104 -2.57 -1.11 11.17
CA GLY A 104 -2.02 -0.47 12.36
C GLY A 104 -0.89 0.52 12.08
N ASP A 105 -0.27 0.97 13.17
CA ASP A 105 0.93 1.78 13.14
C ASP A 105 2.15 0.87 12.90
N PHE A 106 2.90 1.16 11.83
CA PHE A 106 4.11 0.43 11.50
C PHE A 106 5.13 0.40 12.64
N THR A 107 5.31 1.50 13.38
CA THR A 107 6.30 1.57 14.46
C THR A 107 6.03 0.57 15.59
N THR A 108 4.75 0.21 15.78
CA THR A 108 4.32 -0.81 16.74
C THR A 108 4.41 -2.22 16.15
N LEU A 109 4.15 -2.36 14.84
CA LEU A 109 4.13 -3.65 14.15
C LEU A 109 5.52 -4.12 13.71
N ALA A 110 6.47 -3.22 13.50
CA ALA A 110 7.80 -3.52 12.95
C ALA A 110 8.50 -4.72 13.61
N PRO A 111 8.49 -4.91 14.95
CA PRO A 111 9.10 -6.08 15.59
C PRO A 111 8.46 -7.43 15.23
N THR A 112 7.26 -7.42 14.65
CA THR A 112 6.47 -8.62 14.31
C THR A 112 6.47 -8.93 12.81
N LEU A 113 6.98 -8.00 11.98
CA LEU A 113 7.02 -8.17 10.54
C LEU A 113 8.32 -8.89 10.12
N PRO A 114 8.27 -9.74 9.08
CA PRO A 114 9.49 -10.34 8.55
C PRO A 114 10.36 -9.25 7.90
N ALA A 115 11.66 -9.54 7.77
CA ALA A 115 12.57 -8.67 7.03
C ALA A 115 12.15 -8.60 5.55
N CYS A 116 12.35 -7.43 4.94
CA CYS A 116 12.18 -7.19 3.52
C CYS A 116 13.43 -6.49 2.96
N ASP A 117 13.70 -6.71 1.68
CA ASP A 117 14.83 -6.14 0.94
C ASP A 117 14.67 -4.64 0.60
#